data_AF-A0A351KZB6-F1
#
_entry.id   AF-A0A351KZB6-F1
#
_cell.length_a   1.000
_cell.length_b   1.000
_cell.length_c   1.000
_cell.angle_alpha   90.00
_cell.angle_beta   90.00
_cell.angle_gamma   90.00
#
_symmetry.space_group_name_H-M   'P 1'
#
loop_
_entity.id
_entity.type
_entity.pdbx_description
1 polymer ?
#
loop_
_entity_poly.entity_id
_entity_poly.type
_entity_poly.pdbx_seq_one_letter_code
_entity_poly.pdbx_strand_id
1 'polypeptide(L)'
;ITFEQPGNAARIRQTGTGEVIPVSRLSESQLRQTISRVLTEESYLHNAQRIKNAIAQSGGVKKAASIIEQCLKSESDREILETGFLPISFTAFPNNFS
;
A
#
# COMPACT_ATOMS: atom_id res chain seq x y z
N ILE A 1 8.39 2.28 -26.21
CA ILE A 1 8.13 1.32 -25.11
C ILE A 1 8.64 1.98 -23.83
N THR A 2 7.74 2.13 -22.87
CA THR A 2 7.65 3.21 -21.86
C THR A 2 8.68 3.13 -20.72
N PHE A 3 9.07 4.31 -20.23
CA PHE A 3 9.94 4.60 -19.08
C PHE A 3 9.48 4.07 -17.69
N GLU A 4 8.67 3.01 -17.63
CA GLU A 4 8.31 2.32 -16.36
C GLU A 4 9.28 1.18 -15.99
N GLN A 5 10.03 0.69 -16.96
CA GLN A 5 10.87 -0.50 -16.76
C GLN A 5 12.01 -0.32 -15.74
N PRO A 6 12.71 0.84 -15.61
CA PRO A 6 13.83 0.94 -14.66
C PRO A 6 13.38 0.90 -13.20
N GLY A 7 12.32 1.64 -12.87
CA GLY A 7 11.85 1.80 -11.49
C GLY A 7 11.22 0.52 -10.93
N ASN A 8 10.41 -0.16 -11.74
CA ASN A 8 9.79 -1.43 -11.34
C ASN A 8 10.81 -2.57 -11.31
N ALA A 9 11.75 -2.62 -12.27
CA ALA A 9 12.83 -3.61 -12.27
C ALA A 9 13.79 -3.44 -11.09
N ALA A 10 14.08 -2.18 -10.70
CA ALA A 10 14.86 -1.91 -9.49
C ALA A 10 14.16 -2.41 -8.23
N ARG A 11 12.84 -2.21 -8.11
CA ARG A 11 12.06 -2.74 -6.98
C ARG A 11 12.05 -4.27 -6.95
N ILE A 12 11.84 -4.94 -8.09
CA ILE A 12 11.90 -6.42 -8.20
C ILE A 12 13.25 -6.95 -7.72
N ARG A 13 14.35 -6.31 -8.14
CA ARG A 13 15.71 -6.67 -7.72
C ARG A 13 15.92 -6.40 -6.23
N GLN A 14 15.45 -5.26 -5.73
CA GLN A 14 15.57 -4.87 -4.32
C GLN A 14 14.72 -5.77 -3.39
N THR A 15 13.56 -6.25 -3.86
CA THR A 15 12.72 -7.19 -3.13
C THR A 15 13.17 -8.64 -3.27
N GLY A 16 14.11 -8.92 -4.19
CA GLY A 16 14.62 -10.27 -4.46
C GLY A 16 13.57 -11.21 -5.03
N THR A 17 12.54 -10.67 -5.70
CA THR A 17 11.39 -11.45 -6.21
C THR A 17 11.55 -11.86 -7.68
N GLY A 18 12.66 -11.49 -8.32
CA GLY A 18 12.97 -11.85 -9.71
C GLY A 18 14.31 -11.29 -10.18
N GLU A 19 14.64 -11.57 -11.43
CA GLU A 19 15.92 -11.22 -12.07
C GLU A 19 15.73 -10.16 -13.16
N VAL A 20 16.78 -9.36 -13.44
CA VAL A 20 16.73 -8.30 -14.45
C VAL A 20 17.87 -8.48 -15.45
N ILE A 21 17.52 -8.78 -16.70
CA ILE A 21 18.48 -8.96 -17.80
C ILE A 21 18.51 -7.68 -18.66
N PRO A 22 19.66 -6.99 -18.79
CA PRO A 22 19.81 -5.89 -19.73
C PRO A 22 19.59 -6.38 -21.17
N VAL A 23 18.88 -5.59 -22.00
CA VAL A 23 18.60 -5.96 -23.41
C VAL A 23 19.90 -6.24 -24.19
N SER A 24 20.97 -5.51 -23.90
CA SER A 24 22.30 -5.71 -24.50
C SER A 24 22.96 -7.06 -24.16
N ARG A 25 22.44 -7.79 -23.18
CA ARG A 25 22.91 -9.12 -22.77
C ARG A 25 21.89 -10.22 -23.03
N LEU A 26 20.72 -9.89 -23.58
CA LEU A 26 19.65 -10.85 -23.78
C LEU A 26 20.03 -11.88 -24.86
N SER A 27 20.15 -13.15 -24.45
CA SER A 27 20.24 -14.30 -25.34
C SER A 27 19.22 -15.37 -24.94
N GLU A 28 18.86 -16.27 -25.85
CA GLU A 28 17.95 -17.38 -25.53
C GLU A 28 18.48 -18.23 -24.36
N SER A 29 19.78 -18.52 -24.36
CA SER A 29 20.43 -19.30 -23.31
C SER A 29 20.36 -18.62 -21.94
N GLN A 30 20.65 -17.33 -21.87
CA GLN A 30 20.57 -16.57 -20.62
C GLN A 30 19.12 -16.44 -20.13
N LEU A 31 18.17 -16.26 -21.05
CA LEU A 31 16.76 -16.19 -20.68
C LEU A 31 16.28 -17.52 -20.09
N ARG A 32 16.57 -18.65 -20.74
CA ARG A 32 16.22 -19.99 -20.22
C ARG A 32 16.85 -20.25 -18.85
N GLN A 33 18.14 -19.96 -18.69
CA GLN A 33 18.83 -20.14 -17.42
C GLN A 33 18.21 -19.29 -16.31
N THR A 34 17.89 -18.03 -16.62
CA THR A 34 17.31 -17.11 -15.65
C THR A 34 15.90 -17.55 -15.23
N ILE A 35 15.07 -17.98 -16.18
CA ILE A 35 13.75 -18.55 -15.89
C ILE A 35 13.88 -19.78 -14.99
N SER A 36 14.79 -20.70 -15.32
CA SER A 36 15.02 -21.89 -14.50
C SER A 36 15.38 -21.51 -13.07
N ARG A 37 16.31 -20.57 -12.87
CA ARG A 37 16.72 -20.12 -11.53
C ARG A 37 15.57 -19.53 -10.73
N VAL A 38 14.77 -18.64 -11.34
CA VAL A 38 13.62 -18.03 -10.66
C VAL A 38 12.57 -19.07 -10.23
N LEU A 39 12.41 -20.13 -11.02
CA LEU A 39 11.44 -21.19 -10.72
C LEU A 39 11.97 -22.26 -9.76
N THR A 40 13.29 -22.44 -9.62
CA THR A 40 13.87 -23.53 -8.82
C THR A 40 14.53 -23.06 -7.52
N GLU A 41 14.98 -21.81 -7.42
CA GLU A 41 15.55 -21.28 -6.18
C GLU A 41 14.44 -20.81 -5.23
N GLU A 42 14.31 -21.48 -4.08
CA GLU A 42 13.29 -21.22 -3.04
C GLU A 42 13.28 -19.77 -2.51
N SER A 43 14.40 -19.05 -2.63
CA SER A 43 14.51 -17.64 -2.21
C SER A 43 13.52 -16.74 -2.95
N TYR A 44 13.29 -16.96 -4.25
CA TYR A 44 12.35 -16.18 -5.05
C TYR A 44 10.91 -16.43 -4.59
N LEU A 45 10.56 -17.69 -4.31
CA LEU A 45 9.24 -18.05 -3.81
C LEU A 45 8.97 -17.42 -2.44
N HIS A 46 9.91 -17.54 -1.50
CA HIS A 46 9.78 -16.95 -0.17
C HIS A 46 9.65 -15.42 -0.22
N ASN A 47 10.47 -14.75 -1.04
CA ASN A 47 10.39 -13.31 -1.20
C ASN A 47 9.06 -12.89 -1.84
N ALA A 48 8.57 -13.61 -2.85
CA ALA A 48 7.30 -13.34 -3.49
C ALA A 48 6.13 -13.51 -2.50
N GLN A 49 6.15 -14.56 -1.67
CA GLN A 49 5.15 -14.78 -0.62
C GLN A 49 5.19 -13.67 0.44
N ARG A 50 6.38 -13.25 0.87
CA ARG A 50 6.54 -12.14 1.82
C ARG A 50 5.91 -10.85 1.30
N ILE A 51 6.18 -10.48 0.05
CA ILE A 51 5.61 -9.29 -0.58
C ILE A 51 4.08 -9.44 -0.75
N LYS A 52 3.60 -10.62 -1.20
CA LYS A 52 2.16 -10.91 -1.28
C LYS A 52 1.45 -10.68 0.05
N ASN A 53 2.03 -11.20 1.14
CA ASN A 53 1.45 -11.06 2.48
C ASN A 53 1.47 -9.60 2.95
N ALA A 54 2.57 -8.87 2.70
CA ALA A 54 2.66 -7.45 3.02
C ALA A 54 1.61 -6.60 2.27
N ILE A 55 1.38 -6.90 0.98
CA ILE A 55 0.33 -6.24 0.18
C ILE A 55 -1.05 -6.56 0.76
N ALA A 56 -1.35 -7.82 1.07
CA ALA A 56 -2.62 -8.22 1.66
C ALA A 56 -2.89 -7.54 3.01
N GLN A 57 -1.85 -7.36 3.82
CA GLN A 57 -1.93 -6.74 5.16
C GLN A 57 -1.92 -5.21 5.13
N SER A 58 -1.68 -4.58 3.97
CA SER A 58 -1.62 -3.12 3.85
C SER A 58 -2.95 -2.42 4.18
N GLY A 59 -4.06 -3.17 4.27
CA GLY A 59 -5.38 -2.68 4.70
C GLY A 59 -6.16 -1.93 3.61
N GLY A 60 -5.53 -1.69 2.46
CA GLY A 60 -6.16 -1.16 1.25
C GLY A 60 -6.96 0.12 1.48
N VAL A 61 -8.03 0.28 0.69
CA VAL A 61 -8.90 1.46 0.72
C VAL A 61 -9.58 1.68 2.08
N LYS A 62 -9.84 0.61 2.85
CA LYS A 62 -10.44 0.69 4.18
C LYS A 62 -9.51 1.35 5.19
N LYS A 63 -8.22 0.99 5.17
CA LYS A 63 -7.22 1.64 6.04
C LYS A 63 -7.02 3.10 5.65
N ALA A 64 -7.03 3.41 4.35
CA ALA A 64 -6.96 4.80 3.88
C ALA A 64 -8.15 5.63 4.38
N ALA A 65 -9.38 5.13 4.23
CA ALA A 65 -10.58 5.79 4.75
C ALA A 65 -10.52 6.00 6.26
N SER A 66 -10.11 4.97 7.02
CA SER A 66 -9.97 5.08 8.47
C SER A 66 -8.93 6.12 8.91
N ILE A 67 -7.81 6.25 8.18
CA ILE A 67 -6.82 7.31 8.44
C ILE A 67 -7.44 8.69 8.21
N ILE A 68 -8.19 8.87 7.12
CA ILE A 68 -8.89 10.14 6.83
C ILE A 68 -9.89 10.46 7.96
N GLU A 69 -10.71 9.50 8.37
CA GLU A 69 -11.67 9.66 9.47
C GLU A 69 -10.98 10.01 10.80
N GLN A 70 -9.83 9.38 11.11
CA GLN A 70 -9.04 9.70 12.30
C GLN A 70 -8.46 11.11 12.26
N CYS A 71 -7.93 11.54 11.11
CA CYS A 71 -7.42 12.89 10.94
C CYS A 71 -8.51 13.94 11.15
N LEU A 72 -9.67 13.78 10.49
CA LEU A 72 -10.80 14.70 10.63
C LEU A 72 -11.31 14.77 12.07
N LYS A 73 -11.41 13.63 12.75
CA LYS A 73 -11.81 13.59 14.16
C LYS A 73 -10.79 14.30 15.07
N SER A 74 -9.50 14.11 14.81
CA SER A 74 -8.45 14.78 15.57
C SER A 74 -8.44 16.30 15.37
N GLU A 75 -8.85 16.79 14.20
CA GLU A 75 -9.02 18.23 13.95
C GLU A 75 -10.24 18.79 14.70
N SER A 76 -11.37 18.09 14.68
CA SER A 76 -12.56 18.47 15.48
C SER A 76 -12.28 18.48 16.98
N ASP A 77 -11.53 17.48 17.48
CA ASP A 77 -11.13 17.41 18.88
C ASP A 77 -10.18 18.57 19.26
N ARG A 78 -9.32 19.03 18.33
CA ARG A 78 -8.46 20.21 18.55
C ARG A 78 -9.24 21.51 18.54
N GLU A 79 -10.24 21.66 17.68
CA GLU A 79 -11.09 22.86 17.63
C GLU A 79 -11.89 23.04 18.93
N ILE A 80 -12.36 21.94 19.55
CA ILE A 80 -13.05 21.95 20.85
C ILE A 80 -12.12 22.38 22.00
N LEU A 81 -10.83 22.00 21.93
CA LEU A 81 -9.84 22.36 22.95
C LEU A 81 -9.33 23.81 22.80
N GLU A 82 -9.26 24.35 21.58
CA GLU A 82 -8.82 25.74 21.36
C GLU A 82 -9.94 26.78 21.52
N THR A 83 -11.21 26.43 21.29
CA THR A 83 -12.33 27.39 21.38
C THR A 83 -13.12 27.34 22.69
N GLY A 84 -12.87 26.37 23.57
CA GLY A 84 -13.52 26.29 24.89
C GLY A 84 -15.05 26.17 24.84
N PHE A 85 -15.63 25.82 23.68
CA PHE A 85 -17.06 25.67 23.52
C PHE A 85 -17.43 24.18 23.47
N LEU A 86 -18.18 23.71 24.46
CA LEU A 86 -18.72 22.35 24.46
C LEU A 86 -19.68 22.19 23.28
N PRO A 87 -19.63 21.07 22.53
CA PRO A 87 -20.59 20.83 21.46
C PRO A 87 -21.99 20.77 22.05
N ILE A 88 -22.91 21.54 21.46
CA ILE A 88 -24.32 21.52 21.82
C ILE A 88 -24.84 20.13 21.42
N SER A 89 -25.02 19.25 22.41
CA SER A 89 -25.63 17.94 22.19
C SER A 89 -26.97 18.11 21.49
N PHE A 90 -27.11 17.59 20.28
CA PHE A 90 -28.38 17.51 19.56
C PHE A 90 -29.24 16.43 20.21
N THR A 91 -29.77 16.71 21.41
CA THR A 91 -30.77 15.86 22.07
C THR A 91 -31.79 16.76 22.76
N ALA A 92 -32.82 17.16 22.02
CA ALA A 92 -34.20 17.33 22.45
C ALA A 92 -34.90 18.33 21.52
N PHE A 93 -35.64 17.81 20.53
CA PHE A 93 -36.80 18.52 20.02
C PHE A 93 -37.95 18.27 21.00
N PRO A 94 -38.41 19.25 21.80
CA PRO A 94 -39.72 19.14 22.40
C PRO A 94 -40.76 19.47 21.33
N ASN A 95 -41.52 18.46 20.90
CA ASN A 95 -42.77 18.67 20.19
C ASN A 95 -43.74 19.39 21.12
N ASN A 96 -44.01 20.67 20.87
CA ASN A 96 -45.22 21.32 21.34
C ASN A 96 -45.70 22.29 20.25
N PHE A 97 -46.47 21.74 19.32
CA PHE A 97 -47.39 22.51 18.49
C PHE A 97 -48.65 22.76 19.32
N SER A 98 -48.99 24.03 19.55
CA SER A 98 -50.37 24.45 19.87
C SER A 98 -51.17 24.58 18.58
#